data_AF-W8ZNF1-F1
#
_entry.id   AF-W8ZNF1-F1
#
_cell.length_a   1.000
_cell.length_b   1.000
_cell.length_c   1.000
_cell.angle_alpha   90.00
_cell.angle_beta   90.00
_cell.angle_gamma   90.00
#
_symmetry.space_group_name_H-M   'P 1'
#
loop_
_entity.id
_entity.type
_entity.pdbx_description
1 polymer ?
#
loop_
_entity_poly.entity_id
_entity_poly.type
_entity_poly.pdbx_seq_one_letter_code
_entity_poly.pdbx_strand_id
1 'polypeptide(L)'
;MIPTVTFTYAWSRPYLSADGAEKVQLILEAQGAASGQPASEKVKDPVAHDMQASDLFREELQSRLAIAARKVKLTLQPSDYIRFDGITGFAAEDIFGEKIIHAGDIYHKEYKSILVELEIMPHRTGTHPVMLMEMEYKNGTCGSFTSSFTLEVTAEFTRDPELLKLPPHADLNRRIRSLQQAGEAERRIAEAGNAEGMEAFRPVLLPSGWGRVSAAGTMIRF
;
A
#
# COMPACT_ATOMS: atom_id res chain seq x y z
N MET A 1 7.45 20.64 -0.54
CA MET A 1 7.19 19.77 -1.70
C MET A 1 5.82 19.14 -1.47
N ILE A 2 4.94 19.07 -2.47
CA ILE A 2 3.62 18.41 -2.28
C ILE A 2 3.83 16.92 -2.47
N PRO A 3 3.33 16.06 -1.57
CA PRO A 3 3.40 14.62 -1.75
C PRO A 3 2.80 14.20 -3.08
N THR A 4 3.56 13.46 -3.88
CA THR A 4 3.02 12.76 -5.06
C THR A 4 2.51 11.36 -4.69
N VAL A 5 2.94 10.81 -3.56
CA VAL A 5 2.45 9.54 -3.03
C VAL A 5 2.26 9.65 -1.52
N THR A 6 1.13 9.18 -1.01
CA THR A 6 0.88 9.00 0.42
C THR A 6 0.98 7.52 0.76
N PHE A 7 1.55 7.20 1.92
CA PHE A 7 1.66 5.83 2.37
C PHE A 7 0.93 5.61 3.70
N THR A 8 0.30 4.44 3.82
CA THR A 8 -0.38 4.01 5.04
C THR A 8 -0.12 2.54 5.29
N TYR A 9 -0.08 2.14 6.56
CA TYR A 9 -0.05 0.74 6.94
C TYR A 9 -1.10 0.42 7.99
N ALA A 10 -1.52 -0.84 8.06
CA ALA A 10 -2.48 -1.32 9.04
C ALA A 10 -2.22 -2.78 9.42
N TRP A 11 -2.10 -3.02 10.71
CA TRP A 11 -1.95 -4.35 11.30
C TRP A 11 -3.28 -5.09 11.37
N SER A 12 -3.26 -6.39 11.13
CA SER A 12 -4.44 -7.25 11.29
C SER A 12 -5.01 -7.21 12.71
N ARG A 13 -4.18 -6.90 13.71
CA ARG A 13 -4.57 -6.72 15.11
C ARG A 13 -3.97 -5.42 15.68
N PRO A 14 -4.65 -4.77 16.63
CA PRO A 14 -4.14 -3.55 17.26
C PRO A 14 -2.93 -3.82 18.17
N TYR A 15 -2.87 -5.00 18.78
CA TYR A 15 -1.78 -5.42 19.67
C TYR A 15 -1.25 -6.79 19.27
N LEU A 16 0.07 -6.97 19.40
CA LEU A 16 0.77 -8.20 19.10
C LEU A 16 1.27 -8.85 20.40
N SER A 17 1.37 -10.19 20.42
CA SER A 17 1.89 -10.87 21.60
C SER A 17 3.38 -10.57 21.79
N ALA A 18 3.77 -10.17 22.99
CA ALA A 18 5.17 -10.11 23.39
C ALA A 18 5.76 -11.52 23.64
N ASP A 19 4.88 -12.52 23.84
CA ASP A 19 5.27 -13.88 24.19
C ASP A 19 5.01 -14.86 23.05
N GLY A 20 5.94 -15.79 22.84
CA GLY A 20 5.85 -16.80 21.78
C GLY A 20 6.14 -16.24 20.39
N ALA A 21 6.40 -17.14 19.43
CA ALA A 21 6.46 -16.76 18.03
C ALA A 21 5.03 -16.67 17.48
N GLU A 22 4.69 -15.56 16.83
CA GLU A 22 3.36 -15.34 16.26
C GLU A 22 3.43 -14.94 14.79
N LYS A 23 2.54 -15.50 13.97
CA LYS A 23 2.33 -15.05 12.59
C LYS A 23 1.27 -13.95 12.54
N VAL A 24 1.63 -12.82 11.94
CA VAL A 24 0.78 -11.64 11.84
C VAL A 24 0.75 -11.12 10.42
N GLN A 25 -0.23 -10.27 10.14
CA GLN A 25 -0.47 -9.73 8.81
C GLN A 25 -0.50 -8.22 8.85
N LEU A 26 0.10 -7.61 7.83
CA LEU A 26 0.21 -6.18 7.68
C LEU A 26 -0.18 -5.81 6.25
N ILE A 27 -1.11 -4.87 6.11
CA ILE A 27 -1.36 -4.25 4.81
C ILE A 27 -0.53 -2.99 4.72
N LEU A 28 0.19 -2.85 3.61
CA LEU A 28 0.91 -1.65 3.21
C LEU A 28 0.25 -1.06 1.97
N GLU A 29 0.01 0.25 1.95
CA GLU A 29 -0.69 0.90 0.85
C GLU A 29 -0.01 2.19 0.43
N ALA A 30 0.22 2.31 -0.88
CA ALA A 30 0.67 3.53 -1.52
C ALA A 30 -0.50 4.11 -2.34
N GLN A 31 -0.77 5.40 -2.14
CA GLN A 31 -1.79 6.14 -2.86
C GLN A 31 -1.18 7.28 -3.67
N GLY A 32 -1.51 7.38 -4.96
CA GLY A 32 -1.16 8.53 -5.78
C GLY A 32 -1.88 9.79 -5.32
N ALA A 33 -1.14 10.76 -4.79
CA ALA A 33 -1.68 12.05 -4.38
C ALA A 33 -1.87 12.99 -5.58
N ALA A 34 -2.74 13.99 -5.45
CA ALA A 34 -2.93 15.00 -6.48
C ALA A 34 -1.68 15.88 -6.58
N SER A 35 -0.92 15.75 -7.66
CA SER A 35 0.04 16.77 -8.05
C SER A 35 -0.72 17.94 -8.70
N GLY A 36 -1.07 18.94 -7.89
CA GLY A 36 -1.60 20.23 -8.38
C GLY A 36 -3.13 20.29 -8.52
N GLN A 37 -3.68 21.32 -7.89
CA GLN A 37 -5.06 21.87 -7.86
C GLN A 37 -6.25 21.02 -8.35
N PRO A 38 -7.31 20.86 -7.53
CA PRO A 38 -8.61 20.46 -8.08
C PRO A 38 -9.06 21.51 -9.10
N ALA A 39 -9.60 21.06 -10.24
CA ALA A 39 -10.19 21.93 -11.25
C ALA A 39 -11.32 22.85 -10.70
N SER A 40 -11.74 22.67 -9.44
CA SER A 40 -12.79 23.46 -8.81
C SER A 40 -12.36 24.83 -8.28
N GLU A 41 -11.07 25.17 -8.21
CA GLU A 41 -10.62 26.48 -7.66
C GLU A 41 -10.32 27.54 -8.74
N LYS A 42 -10.69 27.29 -10.00
CA LYS A 42 -10.64 28.29 -11.08
C LYS A 42 -12.00 28.83 -11.52
N VAL A 43 -13.07 28.61 -10.76
CA VAL A 43 -14.36 29.27 -11.01
C VAL A 43 -14.58 30.39 -10.01
N LYS A 44 -13.82 31.48 -10.20
CA LYS A 44 -14.26 32.83 -9.82
C LYS A 44 -14.52 33.58 -11.12
N ASP A 45 -15.63 33.25 -11.78
CA ASP A 45 -16.37 34.17 -12.65
C ASP A 45 -17.77 33.58 -12.91
N PRO A 46 -18.85 34.33 -12.67
CA PRO A 46 -20.21 33.86 -12.88
C PRO A 46 -20.56 34.06 -14.36
N VAL A 47 -20.03 33.22 -15.24
CA VAL A 47 -20.61 33.03 -16.58
C VAL A 47 -20.91 31.55 -16.72
N ALA A 48 -22.09 31.20 -16.20
CA ALA A 48 -22.74 29.94 -16.46
C ALA A 48 -23.03 29.83 -17.96
N HIS A 49 -22.32 28.96 -18.66
CA HIS A 49 -22.84 28.34 -19.87
C HIS A 49 -22.26 26.93 -20.00
N ASP A 50 -23.14 25.94 -19.81
CA ASP A 50 -23.07 24.55 -20.28
C ASP A 50 -21.67 23.94 -20.42
N MET A 51 -21.06 23.57 -19.29
CA MET A 51 -20.06 22.51 -19.34
C MET A 51 -20.82 21.20 -19.56
N GLN A 52 -20.75 20.66 -20.78
CA GLN A 52 -21.44 19.41 -21.12
C GLN A 52 -20.87 18.27 -20.25
N ALA A 53 -21.71 17.30 -19.85
CA ALA A 53 -21.28 16.14 -19.06
C ALA A 53 -20.06 15.39 -19.67
N SER A 54 -19.89 15.51 -21.00
CA SER A 54 -18.74 14.97 -21.73
C SER A 54 -17.41 15.63 -21.36
N ASP A 55 -17.39 16.94 -21.08
CA ASP A 55 -16.16 17.67 -20.76
C ASP A 55 -15.74 17.38 -19.31
N LEU A 56 -16.70 17.34 -18.38
CA LEU A 56 -16.45 16.89 -17.01
C LEU A 56 -15.90 15.45 -16.98
N PHE A 57 -16.49 14.53 -17.75
CA PHE A 57 -16.00 13.16 -17.82
C PHE A 57 -14.59 13.06 -18.41
N ARG A 58 -14.28 13.85 -19.45
CA ARG A 58 -12.95 13.91 -20.05
C ARG A 58 -11.91 14.42 -19.06
N GLU A 59 -12.23 15.47 -18.31
CA GLU A 59 -11.34 16.00 -17.26
C GLU A 59 -11.13 14.98 -16.14
N GLU A 60 -12.19 14.30 -15.69
CA GLU A 60 -12.07 13.25 -14.68
C GLU A 60 -11.23 12.07 -15.18
N LEU A 61 -11.41 11.66 -16.43
CA LEU A 61 -10.63 10.58 -17.04
C LEU A 61 -9.16 10.97 -17.18
N GLN A 62 -8.86 12.17 -17.69
CA GLN A 62 -7.51 12.70 -17.79
C GLN A 62 -6.84 12.80 -16.42
N SER A 63 -7.58 13.24 -15.40
CA SER A 63 -7.10 13.29 -14.03
C SER A 63 -6.77 11.88 -13.50
N ARG A 64 -7.63 10.88 -13.73
CA ARG A 64 -7.37 9.49 -13.30
C ARG A 64 -6.19 8.84 -14.02
N LEU A 65 -5.92 9.23 -15.26
CA LEU A 65 -4.79 8.73 -16.04
C LEU A 65 -3.50 9.49 -15.78
N ALA A 66 -3.54 10.58 -15.00
CA ALA A 66 -2.35 11.30 -14.59
C ALA A 66 -1.47 10.40 -13.72
N ILE A 67 -0.21 10.25 -14.11
CA ILE A 67 0.76 9.46 -13.35
C ILE A 67 1.25 10.29 -12.17
N ALA A 68 1.08 9.77 -10.96
CA ALA A 68 1.55 10.40 -9.74
C ALA A 68 3.01 10.02 -9.46
N ALA A 69 3.36 8.75 -9.62
CA ALA A 69 4.71 8.23 -9.46
C ALA A 69 5.04 7.18 -10.52
N ARG A 70 6.29 7.19 -10.98
CA ARG A 70 6.80 6.24 -11.98
C ARG A 70 7.84 5.33 -11.38
N LYS A 71 7.87 4.07 -11.85
CA LYS A 71 8.88 3.06 -11.50
C LYS A 71 9.06 2.93 -9.98
N VAL A 72 7.95 2.80 -9.26
CA VAL A 72 7.95 2.65 -7.81
C VAL A 72 8.65 1.36 -7.42
N LYS A 73 9.66 1.48 -6.58
CA LYS A 73 10.38 0.38 -5.94
C LYS A 73 10.21 0.52 -4.43
N LEU A 74 9.83 -0.57 -3.78
CA LEU A 74 9.77 -0.68 -2.33
C LEU A 74 10.86 -1.64 -1.87
N THR A 75 11.60 -1.25 -0.84
CA THR A 75 12.54 -2.12 -0.13
C THR A 75 12.01 -2.28 1.30
N LEU A 76 11.76 -3.51 1.73
CA LEU A 76 11.32 -3.83 3.08
C LEU A 76 12.45 -4.55 3.81
N GLN A 77 12.96 -3.92 4.87
CA GLN A 77 14.01 -4.46 5.72
C GLN A 77 13.42 -4.83 7.09
N PRO A 78 13.42 -6.11 7.49
CA PRO A 78 12.86 -6.52 8.77
C PRO A 78 13.81 -6.16 9.91
N SER A 79 13.27 -5.91 11.10
CA SER A 79 14.08 -5.84 12.32
C SER A 79 14.54 -7.24 12.76
N ASP A 80 15.56 -7.31 13.62
CA ASP A 80 16.26 -8.56 14.00
C ASP A 80 15.35 -9.71 14.51
N TYR A 81 14.19 -9.38 15.06
CA TYR A 81 13.25 -10.32 15.66
C TYR A 81 12.06 -10.66 14.74
N ILE A 82 12.14 -10.30 13.46
CA ILE A 82 11.07 -10.39 12.48
C ILE A 82 11.55 -11.20 11.27
N ARG A 83 10.70 -12.10 10.78
CA ARG A 83 10.94 -12.84 9.53
C ARG A 83 9.78 -12.66 8.59
N PHE A 84 10.06 -12.49 7.30
CA PHE A 84 9.02 -12.54 6.27
C PHE A 84 8.58 -13.98 6.03
N ASP A 85 7.28 -14.24 6.19
CA ASP A 85 6.65 -15.51 5.85
C ASP A 85 6.12 -15.47 4.40
N GLY A 86 5.60 -14.32 3.97
CA GLY A 86 5.05 -14.15 2.63
C GLY A 86 4.77 -12.70 2.24
N ILE A 87 4.76 -12.44 0.93
CA ILE A 87 4.28 -11.18 0.33
C ILE A 87 3.28 -11.53 -0.75
N THR A 88 2.14 -10.84 -0.75
CA THR A 88 1.07 -11.00 -1.74
C THR A 88 0.69 -9.65 -2.36
N GLY A 89 0.34 -9.68 -3.64
CA GLY A 89 -0.08 -8.53 -4.45
C GLY A 89 0.94 -8.12 -5.51
N PHE A 90 2.23 -8.34 -5.26
CA PHE A 90 3.32 -8.11 -6.22
C PHE A 90 4.41 -9.15 -6.03
N ALA A 91 5.18 -9.42 -7.09
CA ALA A 91 6.39 -10.21 -6.96
C ALA A 91 7.40 -9.46 -6.08
N ALA A 92 8.04 -10.21 -5.18
CA ALA A 92 9.07 -9.72 -4.29
C ALA A 92 10.35 -10.54 -4.49
N GLU A 93 11.46 -9.84 -4.71
CA GLU A 93 12.79 -10.42 -4.69
C GLU A 93 13.26 -10.53 -3.24
N ASP A 94 13.98 -11.59 -2.91
CA ASP A 94 14.61 -11.78 -1.60
C ASP A 94 16.12 -11.61 -1.73
N ILE A 95 16.66 -10.57 -1.11
CA ILE A 95 18.08 -10.28 -1.10
C ILE A 95 18.52 -10.19 0.36
N PHE A 96 19.19 -11.25 0.84
CA PHE A 96 19.70 -11.33 2.21
C PHE A 96 18.64 -11.05 3.31
N GLY A 97 17.38 -11.43 3.09
CA GLY A 97 16.29 -11.22 4.04
C GLY A 97 15.54 -9.90 3.86
N GLU A 98 16.02 -9.01 2.99
CA GLU A 98 15.26 -7.85 2.52
C GLU A 98 14.33 -8.25 1.39
N LYS A 99 13.18 -7.58 1.29
CA LYS A 99 12.21 -7.81 0.22
C LYS A 99 12.15 -6.60 -0.69
N ILE A 100 12.49 -6.79 -1.97
CA ILE A 100 12.42 -5.73 -2.98
C ILE A 100 11.21 -5.97 -3.87
N ILE A 101 10.34 -4.97 -3.98
CA ILE A 101 9.09 -5.04 -4.73
C ILE A 101 9.07 -3.94 -5.79
N HIS A 102 8.86 -4.34 -7.03
CA HIS A 102 8.68 -3.42 -8.16
C HIS A 102 7.19 -3.23 -8.45
N ALA A 103 6.62 -2.11 -7.99
CA ALA A 103 5.18 -1.84 -8.07
C ALA A 103 4.75 -1.08 -9.35
N GLY A 104 5.70 -0.71 -10.21
CA GLY A 104 5.43 -0.01 -11.48
C GLY A 104 5.00 1.44 -11.27
N ASP A 105 4.11 1.95 -12.11
CA ASP A 105 3.62 3.33 -12.04
C ASP A 105 2.37 3.39 -11.15
N ILE A 106 2.23 4.46 -10.35
CA ILE A 106 1.04 4.80 -9.57
C ILE A 106 0.34 5.98 -10.23
N TYR A 107 -0.93 5.80 -10.57
CA TYR A 107 -1.81 6.84 -11.11
C TYR A 107 -2.50 7.65 -10.00
N HIS A 108 -3.03 8.80 -10.37
CA HIS A 108 -3.76 9.65 -9.46
C HIS A 108 -4.99 8.95 -8.88
N LYS A 109 -5.16 9.01 -7.55
CA LYS A 109 -6.20 8.30 -6.77
C LYS A 109 -6.15 6.78 -6.88
N GLU A 110 -5.15 6.20 -7.56
CA GLU A 110 -4.90 4.77 -7.52
C GLU A 110 -4.33 4.39 -6.15
N TYR A 111 -4.74 3.21 -5.67
CA TYR A 111 -4.14 2.54 -4.54
C TYR A 111 -3.40 1.31 -5.03
N LYS A 112 -2.16 1.14 -4.58
CA LYS A 112 -1.46 -0.14 -4.65
C LYS A 112 -1.33 -0.67 -3.23
N SER A 113 -1.82 -1.89 -3.03
CA SER A 113 -1.85 -2.54 -1.72
C SER A 113 -1.04 -3.82 -1.78
N ILE A 114 -0.21 -4.05 -0.76
CA ILE A 114 0.51 -5.31 -0.58
C ILE A 114 0.15 -5.89 0.78
N LEU A 115 0.00 -7.21 0.83
CA LEU A 115 -0.17 -7.94 2.07
C LEU A 115 1.18 -8.56 2.43
N VAL A 116 1.66 -8.22 3.62
CA VAL A 116 2.90 -8.72 4.19
C VAL A 116 2.56 -9.66 5.34
N GLU A 117 3.03 -10.88 5.26
CA GLU A 117 2.89 -11.91 6.29
C GLU A 117 4.23 -12.03 7.01
N LEU A 118 4.20 -11.83 8.33
CA LEU A 118 5.38 -11.74 9.18
C LEU A 118 5.29 -12.80 10.28
N GLU A 119 6.42 -13.43 10.58
CA GLU A 119 6.62 -14.21 11.79
C GLU A 119 7.44 -13.35 12.77
N ILE A 120 6.86 -13.09 13.94
CA ILE A 120 7.47 -12.27 14.97
C ILE A 120 7.95 -13.17 16.09
N MET A 121 9.24 -13.09 16.40
CA MET A 121 9.85 -13.77 17.53
C MET A 121 9.50 -13.06 18.85
N PRO A 122 9.52 -13.78 19.99
CA PRO A 122 9.24 -13.18 21.29
C PRO A 122 10.02 -11.89 21.52
N HIS A 123 9.33 -10.85 21.98
CA HIS A 123 9.90 -9.52 22.12
C HIS A 123 9.45 -8.83 23.42
N ARG A 124 10.08 -7.71 23.75
CA ARG A 124 9.70 -6.91 24.93
C ARG A 124 8.37 -6.19 24.68
N THR A 125 7.61 -5.97 25.74
CA THR A 125 6.37 -5.17 25.71
C THR A 125 6.65 -3.71 25.33
N GLY A 126 5.66 -3.03 24.74
CA GLY A 126 5.72 -1.64 24.29
C GLY A 126 5.77 -1.51 22.76
N THR A 127 5.92 -0.28 22.28
CA THR A 127 6.01 0.02 20.84
C THR A 127 7.44 -0.19 20.34
N HIS A 128 7.62 -1.05 19.34
CA HIS A 128 8.93 -1.33 18.74
C HIS A 128 8.87 -1.26 17.22
N PRO A 129 9.99 -0.89 16.56
CA PRO A 129 10.10 -0.94 15.11
C PRO A 129 10.12 -2.40 14.64
N VAL A 130 9.29 -2.72 13.66
CA VAL A 130 9.14 -4.05 13.07
C VAL A 130 9.87 -4.15 11.73
N MET A 131 9.81 -3.09 10.93
CA MET A 131 10.54 -3.02 9.68
C MET A 131 10.80 -1.57 9.27
N LEU A 132 11.87 -1.40 8.51
CA LEU A 132 12.12 -0.19 7.75
C LEU A 132 11.62 -0.40 6.33
N MET A 133 10.81 0.52 5.84
CA MET A 133 10.39 0.58 4.44
C MET A 133 11.06 1.76 3.77
N GLU A 134 11.69 1.51 2.63
CA GLU A 134 12.17 2.55 1.73
C GLU A 134 11.37 2.51 0.44
N MET A 135 10.92 3.67 -0.04
CA MET A 135 10.27 3.79 -1.33
C MET A 135 11.08 4.72 -2.22
N GLU A 136 11.42 4.24 -3.41
CA GLU A 136 12.06 5.01 -4.47
C GLU A 136 11.12 5.15 -5.65
N TYR A 137 11.01 6.35 -6.21
CA TYR A 137 10.16 6.59 -7.38
C TYR A 137 10.62 7.83 -8.16
N LYS A 138 10.15 7.97 -9.40
CA LYS A 138 10.29 9.21 -10.17
C LYS A 138 8.99 9.99 -10.12
N ASN A 139 9.06 11.30 -9.88
CA ASN A 139 7.87 12.14 -9.85
C ASN A 139 7.18 12.14 -11.22
N GLY A 140 5.87 11.87 -11.26
CA GLY A 140 5.11 11.81 -12.51
C GLY A 140 5.01 13.15 -13.25
N THR A 141 5.11 14.28 -12.54
CA THR A 141 5.09 15.64 -13.14
C THR A 141 6.46 16.11 -13.61
N CYS A 142 7.54 15.63 -12.99
CA CYS A 142 8.91 16.01 -13.33
C CYS A 142 9.77 14.73 -13.37
N GLY A 143 9.73 14.03 -14.50
CA GLY A 143 10.32 12.69 -14.67
C GLY A 143 11.84 12.59 -14.54
N SER A 144 12.53 13.69 -14.21
CA SER A 144 13.98 13.74 -14.00
C SER A 144 14.40 13.51 -12.55
N PHE A 145 13.54 13.77 -11.56
CA PHE A 145 13.93 13.65 -10.15
C PHE A 145 13.48 12.31 -9.56
N THR A 146 14.47 11.56 -9.08
CA THR A 146 14.22 10.43 -8.18
C THR A 146 13.91 10.99 -6.80
N SER A 147 12.75 10.64 -6.27
CA SER A 147 12.34 10.89 -4.90
C SER A 147 12.45 9.58 -4.14
N SER A 148 12.95 9.66 -2.90
CA SER A 148 12.89 8.56 -1.97
C SER A 148 12.35 9.03 -0.63
N PHE A 149 11.69 8.13 0.10
CA PHE A 149 11.40 8.33 1.50
C PHE A 149 11.54 7.02 2.25
N THR A 150 11.80 7.16 3.54
CA THR A 150 11.94 6.05 4.47
C THR A 150 10.86 6.15 5.54
N LEU A 151 10.23 5.02 5.85
CA LEU A 151 9.21 4.88 6.88
C LEU A 151 9.57 3.75 7.82
N GLU A 152 9.58 4.04 9.11
CA GLU A 152 9.64 3.01 10.15
C GLU A 152 8.22 2.51 10.46
N VAL A 153 7.99 1.23 10.27
CA VAL A 153 6.74 0.58 10.66
C VAL A 153 6.89 0.02 12.06
N THR A 154 6.02 0.45 12.97
CA THR A 154 6.05 0.05 14.37
C THR A 154 4.82 -0.79 14.72
N ALA A 155 4.94 -1.60 15.77
CA ALA A 155 3.84 -2.34 16.36
C ALA A 155 3.88 -2.24 17.89
N GLU A 156 2.71 -2.39 18.52
CA GLU A 156 2.59 -2.40 19.97
C GLU A 156 2.49 -3.85 20.49
N PHE A 157 3.48 -4.24 21.29
CA PHE A 157 3.58 -5.57 21.88
C PHE A 157 3.08 -5.57 23.32
N THR A 158 2.24 -6.53 23.66
CA THR A 158 1.66 -6.65 25.00
C THR A 158 1.63 -8.08 25.51
N ARG A 159 1.59 -8.22 26.83
CA ARG A 159 1.31 -9.48 27.56
C ARG A 159 -0.09 -9.50 28.17
N ASP A 160 -0.84 -8.41 28.01
CA ASP A 160 -2.19 -8.31 28.55
C ASP A 160 -3.15 -9.19 27.73
N PRO A 161 -3.69 -10.28 28.31
CA PRO A 161 -4.56 -11.19 27.60
C PRO A 161 -5.88 -10.54 27.16
N GLU A 162 -6.33 -9.47 27.81
CA GLU A 162 -7.56 -8.78 27.41
C GLU A 162 -7.35 -7.94 26.14
N LEU A 163 -6.18 -7.30 26.00
CA LEU A 163 -5.82 -6.58 24.78
C LEU A 163 -5.57 -7.52 23.59
N LEU A 164 -5.01 -8.70 23.84
CA LEU A 164 -4.77 -9.71 22.78
C LEU A 164 -6.06 -10.37 22.26
N LYS A 165 -7.15 -10.33 23.04
CA LYS A 165 -8.47 -10.81 22.61
C LYS A 165 -9.24 -9.80 21.77
N LEU A 166 -8.76 -8.56 21.66
CA LEU A 166 -9.46 -7.54 20.88
C LEU A 166 -9.60 -8.01 19.42
N PRO A 167 -10.82 -7.89 18.85
CA PRO A 167 -11.05 -8.37 17.50
C PRO A 167 -10.20 -7.56 16.51
N PRO A 168 -9.69 -8.20 15.45
CA PRO A 168 -9.16 -7.51 14.28
C PRO A 168 -10.11 -6.42 13.76
N HIS A 169 -9.55 -5.39 13.13
CA HIS A 169 -10.38 -4.39 12.45
C HIS A 169 -11.23 -5.05 11.35
N ALA A 170 -12.56 -4.98 11.50
CA ALA A 170 -13.50 -5.73 10.64
C ALA A 170 -13.35 -5.42 9.14
N ASP A 171 -13.12 -4.14 8.80
CA ASP A 171 -12.89 -3.70 7.42
C ASP A 171 -11.56 -4.22 6.87
N LEU A 172 -10.54 -4.34 7.72
CA LEU A 172 -9.22 -4.83 7.32
C LEU A 172 -9.25 -6.33 7.00
N ASN A 173 -9.95 -7.12 7.81
CA ASN A 173 -10.11 -8.55 7.57
C ASN A 173 -10.73 -8.87 6.21
N ARG A 174 -11.70 -8.05 5.77
CA ARG A 174 -12.30 -8.22 4.44
C ARG A 174 -11.25 -7.99 3.34
N ARG A 175 -10.43 -6.94 3.49
CA ARG A 175 -9.38 -6.58 2.52
C ARG A 175 -8.25 -7.60 2.48
N ILE A 176 -7.81 -8.10 3.64
CA ILE A 176 -6.84 -9.19 3.75
C ILE A 176 -7.33 -10.40 2.95
N ARG A 177 -8.57 -10.84 3.19
CA ARG A 177 -9.14 -11.99 2.46
C ARG A 177 -9.20 -11.76 0.96
N SER A 178 -9.60 -10.56 0.52
CA SER A 178 -9.60 -10.21 -0.90
C SER A 178 -8.20 -10.28 -1.52
N LEU A 179 -7.17 -9.77 -0.84
CA LEU A 179 -5.79 -9.83 -1.32
C LEU A 179 -5.25 -11.27 -1.36
N GLN A 180 -5.54 -12.08 -0.35
CA GLN A 180 -5.15 -13.51 -0.34
C GLN A 180 -5.80 -14.28 -1.49
N GLN A 181 -7.11 -14.11 -1.68
CA GLN A 181 -7.84 -14.76 -2.78
C GLN A 181 -7.30 -14.34 -4.16
N ALA A 182 -6.97 -13.06 -4.32
CA ALA A 182 -6.34 -12.57 -5.54
C ALA A 182 -4.97 -13.20 -5.76
N GLY A 183 -4.13 -13.24 -4.73
CA GLY A 183 -2.80 -13.87 -4.79
C GLY A 183 -2.85 -15.36 -5.10
N GLU A 184 -3.80 -16.10 -4.53
CA GLU A 184 -4.00 -17.53 -4.85
C GLU A 184 -4.45 -17.73 -6.31
N ALA A 185 -5.33 -16.86 -6.81
CA ALA A 185 -5.75 -16.92 -8.21
C ALA A 185 -4.57 -16.62 -9.16
N GLU A 186 -3.75 -15.63 -8.84
CA GLU A 186 -2.53 -15.33 -9.59
C GLU A 186 -1.53 -16.50 -9.59
N ARG A 187 -1.30 -17.12 -8.43
CA ARG A 187 -0.43 -18.31 -8.34
C ARG A 187 -0.96 -19.46 -9.18
N ARG A 188 -2.26 -19.74 -9.11
CA ARG A 188 -2.91 -20.76 -9.95
C ARG A 188 -2.78 -20.48 -11.44
N ILE A 189 -2.92 -19.22 -11.85
CA ILE A 189 -2.72 -18.80 -13.25
C ILE A 189 -1.25 -18.94 -13.66
N ALA A 190 -0.30 -18.57 -12.81
CA ALA A 190 1.13 -18.72 -13.09
C ALA A 190 1.54 -20.21 -13.19
N GLU A 191 1.02 -21.05 -12.30
CA GLU A 191 1.25 -22.50 -12.30
C GLU A 191 0.62 -23.17 -13.54
N ALA A 192 -0.56 -22.73 -13.97
CA ALA A 192 -1.21 -23.19 -15.20
C ALA A 192 -0.57 -22.62 -16.48
N GLY A 193 -0.06 -21.39 -16.43
CA GLY A 193 0.61 -20.66 -17.51
C GLY A 193 2.06 -21.09 -17.76
N ASN A 194 2.60 -21.97 -16.91
CA ASN A 194 3.88 -22.65 -17.19
C ASN A 194 3.77 -23.67 -18.35
N ALA A 195 2.62 -23.71 -19.04
CA ALA A 195 2.43 -24.38 -20.33
C ALA A 195 2.62 -23.44 -21.55
N GLU A 196 2.59 -22.11 -21.43
CA GLU A 196 2.91 -21.21 -22.56
C GLU A 196 2.98 -19.72 -22.13
N GLY A 197 4.15 -19.10 -22.36
CA GLY A 197 4.32 -17.66 -22.67
C GLY A 197 3.96 -16.63 -21.60
N MET A 198 4.97 -16.11 -20.88
CA MET A 198 4.87 -14.89 -20.09
C MET A 198 4.45 -13.67 -20.94
N GLU A 199 3.25 -13.14 -20.72
CA GLU A 199 2.98 -11.71 -20.84
C GLU A 199 2.69 -11.11 -19.47
N ALA A 200 3.27 -9.94 -19.23
CA ALA A 200 3.40 -9.28 -17.96
C ALA A 200 2.05 -8.89 -17.30
N PHE A 201 1.97 -9.20 -16.01
CA PHE A 201 1.29 -8.49 -14.92
C PHE A 201 0.13 -7.55 -15.28
N ARG A 202 -1.09 -7.95 -14.90
CA ARG A 202 -2.22 -7.03 -14.73
C ARG A 202 -2.42 -6.74 -13.24
N PRO A 203 -2.34 -5.48 -12.78
CA PRO A 203 -2.65 -5.15 -11.39
C PRO A 203 -4.12 -5.42 -11.09
N VAL A 204 -4.40 -6.00 -9.92
CA VAL A 204 -5.75 -6.10 -9.37
C VAL A 204 -6.23 -4.70 -9.02
N LEU A 205 -7.08 -4.14 -9.86
CA LEU A 205 -7.78 -2.88 -9.58
C LEU A 205 -8.81 -3.12 -8.47
N LEU A 206 -8.44 -2.80 -7.22
CA LEU A 206 -9.44 -2.66 -6.16
C LEU A 206 -10.28 -1.41 -6.48
N PRO A 207 -11.63 -1.49 -6.45
CA PRO A 207 -12.49 -0.36 -6.76
C PRO A 207 -12.19 0.81 -5.82
N SER A 208 -12.02 2.00 -6.39
CA SER A 208 -11.60 3.26 -5.74
C SER A 208 -12.65 3.88 -4.78
N GLY A 209 -13.57 3.09 -4.24
CA GLY A 209 -14.75 3.55 -3.48
C GLY A 209 -14.74 3.24 -1.99
N TRP A 210 -13.66 2.69 -1.43
CA TRP A 210 -13.64 2.22 -0.04
C TRP A 210 -13.00 3.29 0.84
N GLY A 211 -13.82 3.85 1.73
CA GLY A 211 -13.55 5.07 2.48
C GLY A 211 -12.32 5.04 3.39
N ARG A 212 -11.97 6.24 3.84
CA ARG A 212 -10.89 6.56 4.80
C ARG A 212 -10.78 5.53 5.93
N VAL A 213 -9.58 5.01 6.15
CA VAL A 213 -9.18 4.49 7.46
C VAL A 213 -8.85 5.70 8.34
N SER A 214 -9.68 5.98 9.34
CA SER A 214 -9.36 6.92 10.44
C SER A 214 -9.25 6.24 11.80
N ALA A 215 -9.19 4.90 11.86
CA ALA A 215 -9.31 4.19 13.13
C ALA A 215 -8.05 3.47 13.63
N ALA A 216 -6.99 3.35 12.83
CA ALA A 216 -5.72 2.74 13.27
C ALA A 216 -4.50 2.98 12.37
N GLY A 217 -4.66 3.58 11.18
CA GLY A 217 -3.55 3.83 10.27
C GLY A 217 -2.86 5.15 10.58
N THR A 218 -1.55 5.11 10.87
CA THR A 218 -0.74 6.32 10.85
C THR A 218 -0.69 6.82 9.40
N MET A 219 -1.39 7.92 9.10
CA MET A 219 -1.34 8.57 7.80
C MET A 219 -0.16 9.52 7.77
N ILE A 220 0.86 9.20 6.98
CA ILE A 220 2.04 10.06 6.85
C ILE A 220 2.07 10.64 5.43
N ARG A 221 2.06 11.97 5.38
CA ARG A 221 2.08 12.76 4.15
C ARG A 221 3.50 13.28 3.94
N PHE A 222 4.09 13.03 2.77
CA PHE A 222 5.45 13.46 2.42
C PHE A 222 5.50 14.24 1.12
#